data_AF-A0A6A0H8V4-F1
#
_entry.id   AF-A0A6A0H8V4-F1
#
_cell.length_a   1.000
_cell.length_b   1.000
_cell.length_c   1.000
_cell.angle_alpha   90.00
_cell.angle_beta   90.00
_cell.angle_gamma   90.00
#
_symmetry.space_group_name_H-M   'P 1'
#
loop_
_entity.id
_entity.type
_entity.pdbx_description
1 polymer ?
#
loop_
_entity_poly.entity_id
_entity_poly.type
_entity_poly.pdbx_seq_one_letter_code
_entity_poly.pdbx_strand_id
1 'polypeptide(L)'
;MPLDVPREKKEKISHILCNIRDAILTITGSMATLTPPVSLEDPNNQASVDYIQDEASQIDFDYPPEFFDHTEILWRDKGVQACYERSNEYQLIDCAK
;
A
#
# COMPACT_ATOMS: atom_id res chain seq x y z
N MET A 1 21.17 -30.92 13.05
CA MET A 1 20.65 -29.73 13.74
C MET A 1 20.32 -28.72 12.65
N PRO A 2 19.05 -28.52 12.28
CA PRO A 2 18.73 -27.55 11.23
C PRO A 2 19.08 -26.17 11.77
N LEU A 3 19.77 -25.39 10.94
CA LEU A 3 20.16 -24.03 11.24
C LEU A 3 18.90 -23.20 11.49
N ASP A 4 18.66 -22.84 12.76
CA ASP A 4 17.71 -21.80 13.14
C ASP A 4 18.09 -20.51 12.41
N VAL A 5 17.43 -20.27 11.28
CA VAL A 5 17.46 -18.99 10.59
C VAL A 5 16.89 -17.96 11.59
N PRO A 6 17.62 -16.91 11.98
CA PRO A 6 17.22 -16.04 13.08
C PRO A 6 15.83 -15.43 12.83
N ARG A 7 14.87 -15.70 13.73
CA ARG A 7 13.49 -15.15 13.69
C ARG A 7 13.47 -13.61 13.51
N GLU A 8 14.48 -12.93 14.04
CA GLU A 8 14.67 -11.47 13.91
C GLU A 8 14.65 -10.94 12.47
N LYS A 9 15.04 -11.73 11.46
CA LYS A 9 15.01 -11.28 10.06
C LYS A 9 13.61 -11.34 9.44
N LYS A 10 12.79 -12.30 9.86
CA LYS A 10 11.43 -12.48 9.31
C LYS A 10 10.46 -11.42 9.85
N GLU A 11 10.60 -11.07 11.13
CA GLU A 11 9.79 -10.03 11.75
C GLU A 11 10.02 -8.66 11.08
N LYS A 12 11.28 -8.32 10.77
CA LYS A 12 11.61 -7.07 10.06
C LYS A 12 10.96 -6.98 8.68
N ILE A 13 10.97 -8.08 7.92
CA ILE A 13 10.35 -8.11 6.58
C ILE A 13 8.83 -7.94 6.69
N SER A 14 8.20 -8.65 7.65
CA SER A 14 6.76 -8.52 7.87
C SER A 14 6.36 -7.08 8.19
N HIS A 15 7.14 -6.36 9.01
CA HIS A 15 6.87 -4.97 9.33
C HIS A 15 7.00 -4.05 8.10
N ILE A 16 8.01 -4.28 7.25
CA ILE A 16 8.20 -3.50 6.01
C ILE A 16 7.03 -3.72 5.05
N LEU A 17 6.60 -4.97 4.86
CA LEU A 17 5.47 -5.30 3.98
C LEU A 17 4.16 -4.71 4.50
N CYS A 18 3.91 -4.80 5.81
CA CYS A 18 2.76 -4.19 6.47
C CYS A 18 2.73 -2.67 6.22
N ASN A 19 3.87 -2.00 6.39
CA ASN A 19 3.98 -0.56 6.12
C ASN A 19 3.69 -0.20 4.66
N ILE A 20 4.20 -0.98 3.69
CA ILE A 20 3.94 -0.73 2.26
C ILE A 20 2.45 -0.86 1.96
N ARG A 21 1.82 -1.92 2.47
CA ARG A 21 0.38 -2.14 2.33
C ARG A 21 -0.41 -0.99 2.93
N ASP A 22 -0.17 -0.68 4.20
CA ASP A 22 -0.93 0.36 4.89
C ASP A 22 -0.72 1.75 4.26
N ALA A 23 0.48 2.03 3.73
CA ALA A 23 0.72 3.26 2.98
C ALA A 23 -0.15 3.33 1.72
N ILE A 24 -0.15 2.31 0.86
CA ILE A 24 -0.95 2.30 -0.37
C ILE A 24 -2.44 2.31 -0.07
N LEU A 25 -2.89 1.56 0.94
CA LEU A 25 -4.27 1.52 1.39
C LEU A 25 -4.73 2.91 1.86
N THR A 26 -3.89 3.60 2.64
CA THR A 26 -4.17 4.96 3.10
C THR A 26 -4.22 5.94 1.94
N ILE A 27 -3.25 5.90 1.01
CA ILE A 27 -3.21 6.82 -0.14
C ILE A 27 -4.46 6.62 -0.99
N THR A 28 -4.73 5.40 -1.44
CA THR A 28 -5.87 5.08 -2.31
C THR A 28 -7.22 5.37 -1.64
N GLY A 29 -7.36 5.14 -0.34
CA GLY A 29 -8.56 5.50 0.42
C GLY A 29 -8.72 7.01 0.60
N SER A 30 -7.60 7.75 0.70
CA SER A 30 -7.61 9.20 0.91
C SER A 30 -7.85 9.98 -0.38
N MET A 31 -7.64 9.38 -1.56
CA MET A 31 -7.85 10.01 -2.88
C MET A 31 -9.24 10.68 -2.99
N ALA A 32 -10.28 10.03 -2.50
CA ALA A 32 -11.65 10.54 -2.49
C ALA A 32 -11.93 11.58 -1.39
N THR A 33 -11.12 11.60 -0.33
CA THR A 33 -11.28 12.51 0.82
C THR A 33 -10.57 13.85 0.63
N LEU A 34 -9.55 13.90 -0.23
CA LEU A 34 -8.83 15.14 -0.55
C LEU A 34 -9.78 16.18 -1.16
N THR A 35 -9.47 17.46 -0.93
CA THR A 35 -10.24 18.58 -1.51
C THR A 35 -9.32 19.49 -2.32
N PRO A 36 -9.41 19.54 -3.66
CA PRO A 36 -10.28 18.73 -4.52
C PRO A 36 -9.87 17.25 -4.52
N PRO A 37 -10.82 16.33 -4.80
CA PRO A 37 -10.53 14.90 -4.83
C PRO A 37 -9.57 14.57 -5.98
N VAL A 38 -8.78 13.53 -5.77
CA VAL A 38 -7.86 12.99 -6.78
C VAL A 38 -8.47 11.72 -7.34
N SER A 39 -8.44 11.56 -8.65
CA SER A 39 -8.87 10.35 -9.34
C SER A 39 -7.66 9.66 -9.95
N LEU A 40 -7.78 8.35 -10.16
CA LEU A 40 -6.77 7.58 -10.88
C LEU A 40 -6.57 8.15 -12.29
N GLU A 41 -5.33 8.14 -12.78
CA GLU A 41 -5.05 8.52 -14.16
C GLU A 41 -5.61 7.47 -15.13
N ASP A 42 -5.43 6.19 -14.81
CA ASP A 42 -6.03 5.09 -15.56
C ASP A 42 -7.20 4.46 -14.78
N PRO A 43 -8.46 4.53 -15.28
CA PRO A 43 -9.60 3.88 -14.63
C PRO A 43 -9.48 2.36 -14.53
N ASN A 44 -8.62 1.70 -15.33
CA ASN A 44 -8.36 0.27 -15.20
C ASN A 44 -7.64 -0.06 -13.88
N ASN A 45 -6.93 0.91 -13.30
CA ASN A 45 -6.28 0.76 -12.00
C ASN A 45 -7.28 0.67 -10.85
N GLN A 46 -8.57 0.95 -11.09
CA GLN A 46 -9.61 0.78 -10.08
C GLN A 46 -9.69 -0.67 -9.60
N ALA A 47 -9.49 -1.66 -10.49
CA ALA A 47 -9.45 -3.07 -10.09
C ALA A 47 -8.30 -3.34 -9.09
N SER A 48 -7.16 -2.67 -9.26
CA SER A 48 -6.05 -2.75 -8.31
C SER A 48 -6.37 -2.04 -6.98
N VAL A 49 -7.06 -0.90 -7.01
CA VAL A 49 -7.52 -0.22 -5.79
C VAL A 49 -8.46 -1.11 -5.01
N ASP A 50 -9.46 -1.70 -5.69
CA ASP A 50 -10.43 -2.59 -5.08
C ASP A 50 -9.72 -3.81 -4.47
N TYR A 51 -8.76 -4.42 -5.18
CA TYR A 51 -7.93 -5.49 -4.63
C TYR A 51 -7.18 -5.08 -3.36
N ILE A 52 -6.56 -3.89 -3.32
CA ILE A 52 -5.83 -3.44 -2.13
C ILE A 52 -6.79 -3.12 -0.97
N GLN A 53 -7.96 -2.56 -1.25
CA GLN A 53 -8.94 -2.17 -0.24
C GLN A 53 -9.73 -3.36 0.32
N ASP A 54 -10.03 -4.38 -0.48
CA ASP A 54 -10.78 -5.58 -0.04
C ASP A 54 -9.87 -6.73 0.40
N GLU A 55 -8.92 -7.15 -0.45
CA GLU A 55 -8.09 -8.33 -0.21
C GLU A 55 -6.86 -7.97 0.65
N ALA A 56 -6.12 -6.92 0.28
CA ALA A 56 -4.90 -6.59 1.00
C ALA A 56 -5.19 -6.03 2.40
N SER A 57 -6.36 -5.43 2.64
CA SER A 57 -6.76 -4.89 3.95
C SER A 57 -6.95 -5.94 5.05
N GLN A 58 -6.96 -7.23 4.70
CA GLN A 58 -7.11 -8.33 5.65
C GLN A 58 -5.93 -8.43 6.62
N ILE A 59 -6.21 -8.83 7.87
CA ILE A 59 -5.19 -8.98 8.93
C ILE A 59 -4.22 -10.12 8.64
N ASP A 60 -4.70 -11.24 8.10
CA ASP A 60 -3.89 -12.43 7.75
C ASP A 60 -3.45 -12.43 6.27
N PHE A 61 -3.15 -11.25 5.72
CA PHE A 61 -2.71 -11.16 4.33
C PHE A 61 -1.29 -11.71 4.15
N ASP A 62 -1.13 -12.74 3.31
CA ASP A 62 0.14 -13.45 3.07
C ASP A 62 1.07 -12.76 2.05
N TYR A 63 0.72 -11.56 1.57
CA TYR A 63 1.49 -10.79 0.59
C TYR A 63 1.89 -11.62 -0.67
N PRO A 64 0.90 -12.14 -1.44
CA PRO A 64 1.16 -12.89 -2.66
C PRO A 64 1.88 -12.01 -3.72
N PRO A 65 2.55 -12.60 -4.72
CA PRO A 65 3.19 -11.84 -5.81
C PRO A 65 2.28 -10.80 -6.48
N GLU A 66 1.00 -11.13 -6.65
CA GLU A 66 -0.04 -10.26 -7.21
C GLU A 66 -0.22 -8.94 -6.43
N PHE A 67 0.01 -8.95 -5.10
CA PHE A 67 0.00 -7.72 -4.30
C PHE A 67 1.06 -6.73 -4.77
N PHE A 68 2.26 -7.20 -5.08
CA PHE A 68 3.36 -6.35 -5.52
C PHE A 68 3.09 -5.79 -6.92
N ASP A 69 2.49 -6.57 -7.80
CA ASP A 69 2.09 -6.13 -9.14
C ASP A 69 1.02 -5.03 -9.04
N HIS A 70 -0.06 -5.24 -8.27
CA HIS A 70 -1.09 -4.22 -8.06
C HIS A 70 -0.52 -2.96 -7.40
N THR A 71 0.32 -3.13 -6.38
CA THR A 71 0.99 -2.02 -5.69
C THR A 71 1.88 -1.23 -6.64
N GLU A 72 2.67 -1.89 -7.50
CA GLU A 72 3.53 -1.21 -8.47
C GLU A 72 2.71 -0.46 -9.52
N ILE A 73 1.63 -1.07 -10.03
CA ILE A 73 0.71 -0.43 -10.99
C ILE A 73 0.11 0.84 -10.38
N LEU A 74 -0.43 0.74 -9.15
CA LEU A 74 -0.99 1.88 -8.43
C LEU A 74 0.06 2.94 -8.15
N TRP A 75 1.26 2.56 -7.71
CA TRP A 75 2.33 3.51 -7.42
C TRP A 75 2.82 4.27 -8.67
N ARG A 76 2.72 3.66 -9.85
CA ARG A 76 3.03 4.29 -11.14
C ARG A 76 1.93 5.20 -11.65
N ASP A 77 0.71 5.11 -11.11
CA ASP A 77 -0.42 5.95 -11.48
C ASP A 77 -0.20 7.39 -11.00
N LYS A 78 -0.38 8.38 -11.89
CA LYS A 78 -0.16 9.78 -11.55
C LYS A 78 -1.18 10.32 -10.55
N GLY A 79 -2.40 9.80 -10.53
CA GLY A 79 -3.41 10.12 -9.53
C GLY A 79 -2.96 9.68 -8.14
N VAL A 80 -2.44 8.46 -8.02
CA VAL A 80 -1.90 7.96 -6.74
C VAL A 80 -0.68 8.79 -6.30
N GLN A 81 0.24 9.10 -7.22
CA GLN A 81 1.39 9.96 -6.89
C GLN A 81 0.97 11.37 -6.47
N ALA A 82 0.00 11.98 -7.14
CA ALA A 82 -0.53 13.29 -6.77
C ALA A 82 -1.21 13.26 -5.37
N CYS A 83 -1.91 12.16 -5.05
CA CYS A 83 -2.45 11.96 -3.72
C CYS A 83 -1.33 11.80 -2.67
N TYR A 84 -0.27 11.07 -2.98
CA TYR A 84 0.89 10.90 -2.11
C TYR A 84 1.66 12.21 -1.85
N GLU A 85 1.84 13.07 -2.85
CA GLU A 85 2.44 14.41 -2.66
C GLU A 85 1.59 15.28 -1.71
N ARG A 86 0.29 15.01 -1.67
CA ARG A 86 -0.68 15.63 -0.76
C ARG A 86 -0.88 14.85 0.54
N SER A 87 0.01 13.90 0.85
CA SER A 87 0.03 13.18 2.13
C SER A 87 0.09 14.09 3.34
N ASN A 88 0.52 15.34 3.20
CA ASN A 88 0.45 16.35 4.27
C ASN A 88 -0.99 16.70 4.71
N GLU A 89 -2.01 16.41 3.90
CA GLU A 89 -3.43 16.64 4.23
C GLU A 89 -4.08 15.48 4.99
N TYR A 90 -3.42 14.32 5.03
CA TYR A 90 -3.86 13.16 5.80
C TYR A 90 -2.69 12.63 6.65
N GLN A 91 -2.93 11.60 7.46
CA GLN A 91 -1.84 10.94 8.18
C GLN A 91 -1.45 9.72 7.37
N LEU A 92 -0.53 9.92 6.42
CA LEU A 92 0.16 8.76 5.86
C LEU A 92 0.98 8.12 6.97
N ILE A 93 1.00 6.79 7.03
CA ILE A 93 1.83 6.10 8.01
C ILE A 93 3.29 6.45 7.71
N ASP A 94 3.82 7.39 8.49
CA ASP A 94 5.23 7.70 8.51
C ASP A 94 5.98 6.41 8.84
N CYS A 95 6.91 6.02 7.97
CA CYS A 95 7.90 5.00 8.29
C CYS A 95 8.66 5.44 9.56
N ALA A 96 8.16 5.08 10.74
CA ALA A 96 8.81 5.41 11.99
C ALA A 96 9.96 4.42 12.23
N LYS A 97 11.12 4.82 11.68
CA LYS A 97 12.52 4.48 12.01
C LYS A 97 12.92 3.03 12.31
#